data_AF-A0AAC9ID32-F1
#
_entry.id   AF-A0AAC9ID32-F1
#
_cell.length_a   1.000
_cell.length_b   1.000
_cell.length_c   1.000
_cell.angle_alpha   90.00
_cell.angle_beta   90.00
_cell.angle_gamma   90.00
#
_symmetry.space_group_name_H-M   'P 1'
#
loop_
_entity.id
_entity.type
_entity.pdbx_description
1 polymer ?
#
loop_
_entity_poly.entity_id
_entity_poly.type
_entity_poly.pdbx_seq_one_letter_code
_entity_poly.pdbx_strand_id
1 'polypeptide(L)'
;MAGTSGHVTADSTIGSWLEHPVGGPLIRGLLRESGVGDDVLGPVRGLPLQQLVTMSQGKMPQSMVDDLVLRANDGVVPPSGDSAGWVEKITPGRFAGKTIVVTGAAGGIGRATAVRIAREGGRVVAIDISGDRLAETAAAAEGAEMVVVVGDITRQQDIDEIVAAAGERIDGLANVAGINDDFSPLHETSDEMWDRVIGINLTGGFKLSRAVVPLMLAAGSGAIVNVTSEAGLRGNASGNAYTVSKHGVIGLTRSAAFMYGPQGLRVNAVAPGGVATGIPMSAHPSVAGSARLAPFQQAIPTIATAEKLAASITFLLSDDAVNINGAILPSDGGWSVQ
;
A
#
# COMPACT_ATOMS: atom_id res chain seq x y z
N MET A 1 -11.21 7.16 -39.99
CA MET A 1 -11.64 5.82 -39.53
C MET A 1 -12.21 5.98 -38.13
N ALA A 2 -13.52 5.82 -37.97
CA ALA A 2 -14.21 5.92 -36.68
C ALA A 2 -14.04 4.60 -35.92
N GLY A 3 -13.27 4.61 -34.83
CA GLY A 3 -13.07 3.46 -33.96
C GLY A 3 -13.99 3.55 -32.74
N THR A 4 -14.98 2.65 -32.69
CA THR A 4 -15.68 2.15 -31.49
C THR A 4 -15.94 3.16 -30.36
N SER A 5 -17.12 3.81 -30.35
CA SER A 5 -17.71 4.34 -29.12
C SER A 5 -18.16 3.18 -28.23
N GLY A 6 -17.19 2.53 -27.57
CA GLY A 6 -17.44 1.48 -26.59
C GLY A 6 -17.93 2.08 -25.27
N HIS A 7 -18.82 1.37 -24.59
CA HIS A 7 -19.27 1.72 -23.24
C HIS A 7 -18.10 1.86 -22.26
N VAL A 8 -18.19 2.82 -21.33
CA VAL A 8 -17.21 2.98 -20.23
C VAL A 8 -17.83 2.60 -18.90
N THR A 9 -17.20 1.71 -18.17
CA THR A 9 -17.65 1.22 -16.85
C THR A 9 -16.73 1.72 -15.74
N ALA A 10 -17.07 1.43 -14.48
CA ALA A 10 -16.21 1.67 -13.33
C ALA A 10 -14.84 0.95 -13.43
N ASP A 11 -14.82 -0.18 -14.15
CA ASP A 11 -13.63 -0.99 -14.43
C ASP A 11 -12.81 -0.50 -15.64
N SER A 12 -13.39 0.38 -16.46
CA SER A 12 -12.68 0.99 -17.58
C SER A 12 -11.61 1.95 -17.08
N THR A 13 -10.47 2.01 -17.78
CA THR A 13 -9.35 2.85 -17.36
C THR A 13 -9.71 4.34 -17.41
N ILE A 14 -9.11 5.14 -16.54
CA ILE A 14 -9.26 6.61 -16.54
C ILE A 14 -8.88 7.20 -17.92
N GLY A 15 -7.89 6.62 -18.61
CA GLY A 15 -7.53 6.98 -19.97
C GLY A 15 -8.67 6.74 -20.96
N SER A 16 -9.30 5.57 -20.91
CA SER A 16 -10.49 5.25 -21.72
C SER A 16 -11.63 6.23 -21.44
N TRP A 17 -11.83 6.59 -20.17
CA TRP A 17 -12.80 7.61 -19.78
C TRP A 17 -12.49 8.99 -20.38
N LEU A 18 -11.24 9.45 -20.34
CA LEU A 18 -10.81 10.74 -20.89
C LEU A 18 -10.92 10.84 -22.41
N GLU A 19 -10.78 9.70 -23.10
CA GLU A 19 -10.91 9.56 -24.56
C GLU A 19 -12.35 9.34 -25.01
N HIS A 20 -13.23 8.89 -24.11
CA HIS A 20 -14.65 8.66 -24.41
C HIS A 20 -15.40 9.99 -24.66
N PRO A 21 -16.26 10.07 -25.70
CA PRO A 21 -16.92 11.32 -26.11
C PRO A 21 -17.84 11.93 -25.04
N VAL A 22 -18.49 11.09 -24.21
CA VAL A 22 -19.36 11.54 -23.11
C VAL A 22 -18.62 11.54 -21.76
N GLY A 23 -18.01 10.42 -21.36
CA GLY A 23 -17.16 10.30 -20.17
C GLY A 23 -16.05 11.35 -20.04
N GLY A 24 -15.37 11.71 -21.13
CA GLY A 24 -14.24 12.64 -21.09
C GLY A 24 -14.63 14.04 -20.60
N PRO A 25 -15.67 14.67 -21.20
CA PRO A 25 -16.23 15.91 -20.68
C PRO A 25 -16.70 15.83 -19.22
N LEU A 26 -17.27 14.70 -18.78
CA LEU A 26 -17.72 14.51 -17.38
C LEU A 26 -16.54 14.56 -16.40
N ILE A 27 -15.49 13.78 -16.65
CA ILE A 27 -14.29 13.78 -15.80
C ILE A 27 -13.62 15.16 -15.79
N ARG A 28 -13.46 15.79 -16.95
CA ARG A 28 -12.89 17.16 -17.03
C ARG A 28 -13.76 18.21 -16.36
N GLY A 29 -15.08 17.99 -16.27
CA GLY A 29 -16.00 18.85 -15.53
C GLY A 29 -15.76 18.75 -14.02
N LEU A 30 -15.70 17.52 -13.50
CA LEU A 30 -15.44 17.24 -12.08
C LEU A 30 -14.09 17.78 -11.61
N LEU A 31 -13.05 17.64 -12.44
CA LEU A 31 -11.73 18.22 -12.16
C LEU A 31 -11.78 19.75 -12.10
N ARG A 32 -12.49 20.38 -13.05
CA ARG A 32 -12.65 21.85 -13.10
C ARG A 32 -13.40 22.38 -11.88
N GLU A 33 -14.45 21.71 -11.44
CA GLU A 33 -15.17 22.06 -10.20
C GLU A 33 -14.26 21.99 -8.97
N SER A 34 -13.26 21.10 -9.00
CA SER A 34 -12.25 20.97 -7.95
C SER A 34 -11.04 21.90 -8.14
N GLY A 35 -11.01 22.71 -9.20
CA GLY A 35 -9.90 23.62 -9.51
C GLY A 35 -8.64 22.93 -10.05
N VAL A 36 -8.76 21.71 -10.58
CA VAL A 36 -7.63 20.88 -11.01
C VAL A 36 -7.64 20.66 -12.52
N GLY A 37 -6.46 20.67 -13.16
CA GLY A 37 -6.28 20.34 -14.58
C GLY A 37 -6.30 18.84 -14.85
N ASP A 38 -6.42 18.43 -16.11
CA ASP A 38 -6.42 17.00 -16.49
C ASP A 38 -5.02 16.37 -16.51
N ASP A 39 -3.97 17.18 -16.48
CA ASP A 39 -2.57 16.77 -16.40
C ASP A 39 -2.27 15.95 -15.13
N VAL A 40 -2.96 16.24 -14.02
CA VAL A 40 -2.79 15.50 -12.75
C VAL A 40 -3.18 14.03 -12.86
N LEU A 41 -4.01 13.67 -13.84
CA LEU A 41 -4.45 12.29 -14.02
C LEU A 41 -3.40 11.43 -14.74
N GLY A 42 -2.34 12.03 -15.30
CA GLY A 42 -1.30 11.34 -16.07
C GLY A 42 -0.82 10.02 -15.43
N PRO A 43 -0.31 10.03 -14.18
CA PRO A 43 0.20 8.83 -13.50
C PRO A 43 -0.85 7.74 -13.26
N VAL A 44 -2.14 8.10 -13.29
CA VAL A 44 -3.25 7.20 -12.96
C VAL A 44 -4.14 6.83 -14.15
N ARG A 45 -3.81 7.30 -15.37
CA ARG A 45 -4.61 7.02 -16.58
C ARG A 45 -4.84 5.53 -16.82
N GLY A 46 -3.90 4.67 -16.43
CA GLY A 46 -4.01 3.22 -16.58
C GLY A 46 -4.84 2.51 -15.50
N LEU A 47 -5.31 3.21 -14.47
CA LEU A 47 -6.13 2.62 -13.42
C LEU A 47 -7.63 2.61 -13.79
N PRO A 48 -8.40 1.63 -13.31
CA PRO A 48 -9.87 1.68 -13.34
C PRO A 48 -10.42 2.95 -12.69
N LEU A 49 -11.51 3.51 -13.23
CA LEU A 49 -12.14 4.72 -12.69
C LEU A 49 -12.49 4.59 -11.20
N GLN A 50 -12.97 3.42 -10.78
CA GLN A 50 -13.32 3.16 -9.36
C GLN A 50 -12.15 3.34 -8.39
N GLN A 51 -10.90 3.28 -8.85
CA GLN A 51 -9.74 3.55 -7.99
C GLN A 51 -9.69 5.01 -7.51
N LEU A 52 -10.38 5.94 -8.17
CA LEU A 52 -10.52 7.31 -7.69
C LEU A 52 -11.25 7.38 -6.33
N VAL A 53 -12.17 6.46 -6.03
CA VAL A 53 -12.86 6.40 -4.73
C VAL A 53 -11.84 6.17 -3.62
N THR A 54 -11.02 5.13 -3.75
CA THR A 54 -9.95 4.79 -2.80
C THR A 54 -8.95 5.94 -2.65
N MET A 55 -8.53 6.53 -3.77
CA MET A 55 -7.56 7.63 -3.77
C MET A 55 -8.11 8.93 -3.18
N SER A 56 -9.42 9.16 -3.26
CA SER A 56 -10.05 10.40 -2.81
C SER A 56 -10.17 10.53 -1.29
N GLN A 57 -9.93 9.46 -0.54
CA GLN A 57 -10.08 9.41 0.92
C GLN A 57 -11.48 9.88 1.38
N GLY A 58 -12.53 9.44 0.67
CA GLY A 58 -13.92 9.74 1.01
C GLY A 58 -14.48 11.03 0.39
N LYS A 59 -13.66 11.82 -0.31
CA LYS A 59 -14.16 12.98 -1.07
C LYS A 59 -14.98 12.58 -2.30
N MET A 60 -14.69 11.41 -2.86
CA MET A 60 -15.42 10.82 -3.98
C MET A 60 -16.07 9.51 -3.51
N PRO A 61 -17.36 9.52 -3.14
CA PRO A 61 -18.06 8.31 -2.75
C PRO A 61 -18.28 7.39 -3.97
N GLN A 62 -18.47 6.10 -3.72
CA GLN A 62 -18.77 5.12 -4.78
C GLN A 62 -19.98 5.54 -5.64
N SER A 63 -21.01 6.11 -5.01
CA SER A 63 -22.20 6.62 -5.69
C SER A 63 -21.91 7.69 -6.75
N MET A 64 -20.80 8.42 -6.61
CA MET A 64 -20.37 9.39 -7.62
C MET A 64 -19.78 8.71 -8.85
N VAL A 65 -19.02 7.62 -8.67
CA VAL A 65 -18.55 6.79 -9.80
C VAL A 65 -19.73 6.12 -10.48
N ASP A 66 -20.70 5.63 -9.72
CA ASP A 66 -21.90 5.01 -10.26
C ASP A 66 -22.73 6.02 -11.10
N ASP A 67 -22.88 7.26 -10.63
CA ASP A 67 -23.52 8.36 -11.39
C ASP A 67 -22.76 8.68 -12.69
N LEU A 68 -21.42 8.75 -12.64
CA LEU A 68 -20.61 8.96 -13.83
C LEU A 68 -20.84 7.85 -14.85
N VAL A 69 -20.83 6.59 -14.44
CA VAL A 69 -21.08 5.42 -15.31
C VAL A 69 -22.47 5.54 -15.95
N LEU A 70 -23.50 5.85 -15.18
CA LEU A 70 -24.84 6.06 -15.72
C LEU A 70 -24.86 7.16 -16.77
N ARG A 71 -24.31 8.33 -16.46
CA ARG A 71 -24.31 9.51 -17.35
C ARG A 71 -23.50 9.29 -18.62
N ALA A 72 -22.43 8.50 -18.55
CA ALA A 72 -21.59 8.21 -19.71
C ALA A 72 -22.22 7.20 -20.68
N ASN A 73 -23.24 6.44 -20.25
CA ASN A 73 -23.87 5.36 -21.00
C ASN A 73 -25.40 5.54 -21.11
N ASP A 74 -25.87 6.78 -21.26
CA ASP A 74 -27.28 7.11 -21.48
C ASP A 74 -28.25 6.53 -20.42
N GLY A 75 -27.81 6.46 -19.16
CA GLY A 75 -28.58 5.95 -18.03
C GLY A 75 -28.60 4.44 -17.88
N VAL A 76 -27.82 3.71 -18.68
CA VAL A 76 -27.68 2.25 -18.58
C VAL A 76 -26.36 1.92 -17.90
N VAL A 77 -26.37 0.97 -16.95
CA VAL A 77 -25.12 0.39 -16.43
C VAL A 77 -24.74 -0.76 -17.37
N PRO A 78 -23.66 -0.64 -18.16
CA PRO A 78 -23.20 -1.74 -19.00
C PRO A 78 -22.76 -2.90 -18.10
N PRO A 79 -22.91 -4.16 -18.53
CA PRO A 79 -22.29 -5.28 -17.81
C PRO A 79 -20.80 -4.98 -17.65
N SER A 80 -20.25 -5.25 -16.46
CA SER A 80 -18.83 -5.09 -16.17
C SER A 80 -18.05 -5.90 -17.21
N GLY A 81 -17.42 -5.19 -18.16
CA GLY A 81 -16.54 -5.80 -19.14
C GLY A 81 -15.29 -6.35 -18.46
N ASP A 82 -14.57 -7.25 -19.16
CA ASP A 82 -13.27 -7.75 -18.71
C ASP A 82 -12.39 -6.55 -18.30
N SER A 83 -12.02 -6.50 -17.03
CA SER A 83 -11.17 -5.41 -16.53
C SER A 83 -9.87 -5.43 -17.34
N ALA A 84 -9.49 -4.30 -17.93
CA ALA A 84 -8.28 -4.18 -18.74
C ALA A 84 -6.98 -4.27 -17.90
N GLY A 85 -7.04 -4.90 -16.72
CA GLY A 85 -6.01 -4.90 -15.69
C GLY A 85 -5.65 -6.31 -15.19
N TRP A 86 -4.57 -6.36 -14.41
CA TRP A 86 -4.21 -7.59 -13.70
C TRP A 86 -5.32 -7.98 -12.73
N VAL A 87 -5.79 -9.23 -12.84
CA VAL A 87 -6.74 -9.83 -11.91
C VAL A 87 -5.97 -10.58 -10.84
N GLU A 88 -6.32 -10.33 -9.58
CA GLU A 88 -5.70 -11.02 -8.45
C GLU A 88 -5.94 -12.53 -8.54
N LYS A 89 -4.85 -13.30 -8.45
CA LYS A 89 -4.89 -14.76 -8.32
C LYS A 89 -4.61 -15.15 -6.88
N ILE A 90 -5.62 -15.70 -6.22
CA ILE A 90 -5.54 -16.30 -4.88
C ILE A 90 -4.94 -17.70 -5.00
N THR A 91 -4.00 -18.03 -4.12
CA THR A 91 -3.46 -19.40 -3.97
C THR A 91 -4.05 -20.04 -2.72
N PRO A 92 -5.08 -20.90 -2.85
CA PRO A 92 -5.77 -21.47 -1.69
C PRO A 92 -4.80 -22.23 -0.78
N GLY A 93 -4.91 -21.99 0.53
CA GLY A 93 -4.15 -22.71 1.55
C GLY A 93 -2.67 -22.35 1.66
N ARG A 94 -2.16 -21.35 0.92
CA ARG A 94 -0.75 -20.89 1.02
C ARG A 94 -0.36 -20.51 2.45
N PHE A 95 -1.31 -20.00 3.24
CA PHE A 95 -1.11 -19.63 4.64
C PHE A 95 -1.91 -20.52 5.61
N ALA A 96 -2.39 -21.69 5.19
CA ALA A 96 -3.14 -22.59 6.05
C ALA A 96 -2.34 -22.94 7.33
N GLY A 97 -2.96 -22.72 8.49
CA GLY A 97 -2.34 -22.96 9.79
C GLY A 97 -1.25 -21.96 10.20
N LYS A 98 -1.10 -20.84 9.46
CA LYS A 98 -0.14 -19.78 9.78
C LYS A 98 -0.83 -18.56 10.38
N THR A 99 -0.22 -17.98 11.41
CA THR A 99 -0.63 -16.68 11.97
C THR A 99 0.27 -15.58 11.43
N ILE A 100 -0.32 -14.59 10.74
CA ILE A 100 0.39 -13.45 10.16
C ILE A 100 -0.10 -12.14 10.78
N VAL A 101 0.84 -11.33 11.25
CA VAL A 101 0.59 -9.97 11.76
C VAL A 101 0.72 -8.97 10.62
N VAL A 102 -0.26 -8.07 10.43
CA VAL A 102 -0.25 -7.06 9.36
C VAL A 102 -0.55 -5.68 9.94
N THR A 103 0.42 -4.76 9.89
CA THR A 103 0.22 -3.37 10.31
C THR A 103 -0.34 -2.51 9.17
N GLY A 104 -1.00 -1.39 9.49
CA GLY A 104 -1.60 -0.52 8.47
C GLY A 104 -2.79 -1.17 7.76
N ALA A 105 -3.48 -2.10 8.43
CA ALA A 105 -4.47 -2.98 7.82
C ALA A 105 -5.84 -2.31 7.56
N ALA A 106 -6.01 -1.04 7.94
CA ALA A 106 -7.25 -0.30 7.66
C ALA A 106 -7.33 0.27 6.24
N GLY A 107 -6.26 0.24 5.46
CA GLY A 107 -6.27 0.82 4.11
C GLY A 107 -5.12 0.40 3.22
N GLY A 108 -5.22 0.77 1.95
CA GLY A 108 -4.17 0.60 0.94
C GLY A 108 -3.52 -0.79 0.95
N ILE A 109 -2.18 -0.80 0.91
CA ILE A 109 -1.37 -2.03 0.82
C ILE A 109 -1.62 -2.96 2.00
N GLY A 110 -1.77 -2.42 3.22
CA GLY A 110 -1.96 -3.23 4.43
C GLY A 110 -3.28 -3.97 4.42
N ARG A 111 -4.38 -3.27 4.07
CA ARG A 111 -5.70 -3.89 3.87
C ARG A 111 -5.66 -4.98 2.80
N ALA A 112 -5.11 -4.68 1.62
CA ALA A 112 -5.02 -5.66 0.53
C ALA A 112 -4.19 -6.89 0.94
N THR A 113 -3.09 -6.69 1.68
CA THR A 113 -2.24 -7.76 2.20
C THR A 113 -2.99 -8.63 3.21
N ALA A 114 -3.69 -8.01 4.19
CA ALA A 114 -4.47 -8.71 5.20
C ALA A 114 -5.59 -9.55 4.56
N VAL A 115 -6.39 -8.94 3.69
CA VAL A 115 -7.49 -9.64 2.99
C VAL A 115 -6.94 -10.80 2.15
N ARG A 116 -5.83 -10.59 1.43
CA ARG A 116 -5.23 -11.64 0.62
C ARG A 116 -4.74 -12.82 1.45
N ILE A 117 -4.02 -12.58 2.55
CA ILE A 117 -3.56 -13.65 3.45
C ILE A 117 -4.75 -14.46 3.96
N ALA A 118 -5.83 -13.78 4.34
CA ALA A 118 -7.05 -14.40 4.84
C ALA A 118 -7.70 -15.30 3.77
N ARG A 119 -7.83 -14.81 2.53
CA ARG A 119 -8.34 -15.58 1.38
C ARG A 119 -7.42 -16.74 0.97
N GLU A 120 -6.13 -16.64 1.25
CA GLU A 120 -5.14 -17.70 1.06
C GLU A 120 -5.05 -18.66 2.27
N GLY A 121 -5.97 -18.56 3.24
CA GLY A 121 -6.18 -19.51 4.34
C GLY A 121 -5.42 -19.19 5.63
N GLY A 122 -4.81 -18.02 5.73
CA GLY A 122 -4.07 -17.58 6.91
C GLY A 122 -4.95 -16.95 7.98
N ARG A 123 -4.54 -17.13 9.23
CA ARG A 123 -5.04 -16.33 10.35
C ARG A 123 -4.34 -14.98 10.36
N VAL A 124 -5.10 -13.90 10.40
CA VAL A 124 -4.56 -12.54 10.32
C VAL A 124 -4.80 -11.79 11.63
N VAL A 125 -3.74 -11.25 12.23
CA VAL A 125 -3.87 -10.18 13.22
C VAL A 125 -3.69 -8.86 12.47
N ALA A 126 -4.78 -8.13 12.30
CA ALA A 126 -4.85 -6.88 11.53
C ALA A 126 -4.80 -5.67 12.48
N ILE A 127 -3.83 -4.79 12.27
CA ILE A 127 -3.54 -3.66 13.18
C ILE A 127 -3.57 -2.34 12.43
N ASP A 128 -4.24 -1.37 13.02
CA ASP A 128 -4.29 0.02 12.59
C ASP A 128 -4.79 0.90 13.75
N ILE A 129 -4.59 2.21 13.65
CA ILE A 129 -5.17 3.18 14.58
C ILE A 129 -6.66 3.43 14.33
N SER A 130 -7.15 3.07 13.13
CA SER A 130 -8.53 3.31 12.71
C SER A 130 -9.41 2.07 12.90
N GLY A 131 -10.14 2.02 14.02
CA GLY A 131 -11.02 0.90 14.34
C GLY A 131 -12.14 0.64 13.34
N ASP A 132 -12.85 1.69 12.90
CA ASP A 132 -13.97 1.55 11.96
C ASP A 132 -13.52 0.95 10.63
N ARG A 133 -12.39 1.43 10.09
CA ARG A 133 -11.82 0.91 8.84
C ARG A 133 -11.24 -0.50 8.99
N LEU A 134 -10.73 -0.87 10.16
CA LEU A 134 -10.35 -2.27 10.44
C LEU A 134 -11.57 -3.19 10.43
N ALA A 135 -12.71 -2.74 10.97
CA ALA A 135 -13.94 -3.51 10.92
C ALA A 135 -14.41 -3.74 9.47
N GLU A 136 -14.28 -2.73 8.60
CA GLU A 136 -14.53 -2.87 7.17
C GLU A 136 -13.56 -3.87 6.51
N THR A 137 -12.27 -3.84 6.85
CA THR A 137 -11.28 -4.83 6.39
C THR A 137 -11.68 -6.25 6.82
N ALA A 138 -12.08 -6.45 8.08
CA ALA A 138 -12.48 -7.75 8.58
C ALA A 138 -13.74 -8.29 7.89
N ALA A 139 -14.72 -7.42 7.63
CA ALA A 139 -15.93 -7.78 6.89
C ALA A 139 -15.61 -8.21 5.44
N ALA A 140 -14.61 -7.59 4.81
CA ALA A 140 -14.18 -7.91 3.44
C ALA A 140 -13.43 -9.25 3.33
N ALA A 141 -13.06 -9.89 4.44
CA ALA A 141 -12.34 -11.16 4.45
C ALA A 141 -13.28 -12.41 4.39
N GLU A 142 -14.59 -12.20 4.21
CA GLU A 142 -15.60 -13.24 3.88
C GLU A 142 -15.54 -14.51 4.76
N GLY A 143 -15.38 -14.35 6.09
CA GLY A 143 -15.40 -15.46 7.05
C GLY A 143 -14.05 -16.10 7.33
N ALA A 144 -12.95 -15.57 6.78
CA ALA A 144 -11.60 -15.93 7.17
C ALA A 144 -11.26 -15.45 8.59
N GLU A 145 -10.31 -16.12 9.24
CA GLU A 145 -9.93 -15.83 10.62
C GLU A 145 -9.11 -14.54 10.71
N MET A 146 -9.78 -13.41 10.98
CA MET A 146 -9.16 -12.10 11.16
C MET A 146 -9.46 -11.53 12.55
N VAL A 147 -8.41 -11.30 13.32
CA VAL A 147 -8.45 -10.62 14.63
C VAL A 147 -8.03 -9.17 14.42
N VAL A 148 -8.89 -8.24 14.84
CA VAL A 148 -8.60 -6.80 14.75
C VAL A 148 -8.01 -6.28 16.06
N VAL A 149 -6.95 -5.48 15.97
CA VAL A 149 -6.34 -4.78 17.10
C VAL A 149 -6.23 -3.30 16.75
N VAL A 150 -6.92 -2.45 17.50
CA VAL A 150 -6.82 -1.00 17.34
C VAL A 150 -5.63 -0.50 18.16
N GLY A 151 -4.59 -0.03 17.51
CA GLY A 151 -3.36 0.35 18.21
C GLY A 151 -2.34 1.08 17.35
N ASP A 152 -1.45 1.81 18.03
CA ASP A 152 -0.33 2.55 17.48
C ASP A 152 0.98 1.82 17.76
N ILE A 153 1.62 1.33 16.70
CA ILE A 153 2.88 0.56 16.75
C ILE A 153 4.07 1.36 17.30
N THR A 154 3.91 2.67 17.57
CA THR A 154 4.93 3.46 18.27
C THR A 154 4.87 3.29 19.80
N ARG A 155 3.75 2.76 20.34
CA ARG A 155 3.48 2.56 21.77
C ARG A 155 3.75 1.11 22.17
N GLN A 156 4.44 0.91 23.30
CA GLN A 156 4.81 -0.45 23.75
C GLN A 156 3.59 -1.26 24.20
N GLN A 157 2.65 -0.63 24.91
CA GLN A 157 1.42 -1.29 25.36
C GLN A 157 0.65 -1.90 24.19
N ASP A 158 0.45 -1.13 23.12
CA ASP A 158 -0.26 -1.57 21.93
C ASP A 158 0.49 -2.72 21.24
N ILE A 159 1.84 -2.71 21.21
CA ILE A 159 2.64 -3.84 20.73
C ILE A 159 2.41 -5.10 21.55
N ASP A 160 2.34 -4.98 22.87
CA ASP A 160 2.10 -6.11 23.76
C ASP A 160 0.70 -6.72 23.52
N GLU A 161 -0.31 -5.87 23.26
CA GLU A 161 -1.66 -6.29 22.88
C GLU A 161 -1.69 -7.03 21.52
N ILE A 162 -0.90 -6.57 20.54
CA ILE A 162 -0.76 -7.23 19.23
C ILE A 162 -0.16 -8.63 19.38
N VAL A 163 0.92 -8.75 20.16
CA VAL A 163 1.57 -10.05 20.41
C VAL A 163 0.63 -10.99 21.16
N ALA A 164 -0.09 -10.48 22.16
CA ALA A 164 -1.09 -11.26 22.89
C ALA A 164 -2.22 -11.75 21.98
N ALA A 165 -2.72 -10.91 21.07
CA ALA A 165 -3.75 -11.28 20.10
C ALA A 165 -3.26 -12.32 19.08
N ALA A 166 -1.96 -12.30 18.75
CA ALA A 166 -1.36 -13.29 17.86
C ALA A 166 -1.21 -14.68 18.52
N GLY A 167 -0.97 -14.72 19.83
CA GLY A 167 -0.81 -15.95 20.60
C GLY A 167 0.64 -16.43 20.64
N GLU A 168 0.84 -17.70 20.98
CA GLU A 168 2.18 -18.27 21.22
C GLU A 168 3.02 -18.46 19.95
N ARG A 169 2.42 -18.34 18.77
CA ARG A 169 3.08 -18.56 17.48
C ARG A 169 2.74 -17.48 16.48
N ILE A 170 3.78 -16.89 15.89
CA ILE A 170 3.69 -15.93 14.79
C ILE A 170 4.59 -16.45 13.66
N ASP A 171 3.99 -16.79 12.53
CA ASP A 171 4.71 -17.34 11.37
C ASP A 171 5.18 -16.23 10.43
N GLY A 172 4.53 -15.07 10.45
CA GLY A 172 4.98 -13.92 9.67
C GLY A 172 4.52 -12.56 10.17
N LEU A 173 5.22 -11.53 9.71
CA LEU A 173 4.95 -10.12 9.98
C LEU A 173 5.06 -9.31 8.69
N ALA A 174 3.99 -8.60 8.32
CA ALA A 174 4.00 -7.56 7.31
C ALA A 174 4.01 -6.18 7.99
N ASN A 175 5.18 -5.52 8.02
CA ASN A 175 5.30 -4.14 8.47
C ASN A 175 4.96 -3.19 7.32
N VAL A 176 3.70 -2.78 7.22
CA VAL A 176 3.18 -1.92 6.14
C VAL A 176 2.86 -0.51 6.61
N ALA A 177 2.50 -0.32 7.88
CA ALA A 177 2.15 0.99 8.43
C ALA A 177 3.23 2.04 8.14
N GLY A 178 2.79 3.22 7.72
CA GLY A 178 3.66 4.35 7.43
C GLY A 178 2.89 5.60 7.04
N ILE A 179 3.57 6.73 7.10
CA ILE A 179 3.08 8.04 6.70
C ILE A 179 4.08 8.71 5.74
N ASN A 180 3.58 9.62 4.90
CA ASN A 180 4.44 10.50 4.11
C ASN A 180 5.00 11.65 4.96
N ASP A 181 6.04 12.29 4.44
CA ASP A 181 6.45 13.62 4.90
C ASP A 181 5.80 14.72 4.04
N ASP A 182 6.30 15.95 4.19
CA ASP A 182 5.86 17.15 3.50
C ASP A 182 6.78 17.56 2.33
N PHE A 183 7.66 16.66 1.88
CA PHE A 183 8.67 16.94 0.85
C PHE A 183 9.77 17.93 1.23
N SER A 184 9.87 18.34 2.49
CA SER A 184 10.81 19.38 2.91
C SER A 184 12.29 19.03 2.61
N PRO A 185 13.07 19.98 2.06
CA PRO A 185 14.53 19.87 2.03
C PRO A 185 15.11 19.90 3.44
N LEU A 186 16.39 19.56 3.58
CA LEU A 186 17.01 19.29 4.88
C LEU A 186 16.86 20.44 5.88
N HIS A 187 17.03 21.69 5.43
CA HIS A 187 16.98 22.87 6.29
C HIS A 187 15.56 23.37 6.59
N GLU A 188 14.53 22.83 5.94
CA GLU A 188 13.11 23.13 6.18
C GLU A 188 12.40 22.02 6.96
N THR A 189 13.04 20.85 7.11
CA THR A 189 12.45 19.71 7.82
C THR A 189 12.40 20.03 9.32
N SER A 190 11.19 20.13 9.89
CA SER A 190 11.03 20.39 11.33
C SER A 190 11.32 19.13 12.16
N ASP A 191 11.67 19.35 13.43
CA ASP A 191 11.88 18.26 14.40
C ASP A 191 10.60 17.43 14.56
N GLU A 192 9.43 18.05 14.58
CA GLU A 192 8.15 17.34 14.72
C GLU A 192 7.84 16.45 13.51
N MET A 193 8.11 16.92 12.29
CA MET A 193 7.96 16.12 11.08
C MET A 193 8.94 14.95 11.10
N TRP A 194 10.20 15.23 11.45
CA TRP A 194 11.25 14.22 11.56
C TRP A 194 10.87 13.13 12.57
N ASP A 195 10.59 13.50 13.82
CA ASP A 195 10.28 12.58 14.91
C ASP A 195 9.04 11.74 14.61
N ARG A 196 8.00 12.36 14.02
CA ARG A 196 6.78 11.64 13.65
C ARG A 196 7.04 10.61 12.55
N VAL A 197 7.73 10.99 11.49
CA VAL A 197 8.00 10.10 10.34
C VAL A 197 8.96 8.99 10.73
N ILE A 198 10.06 9.29 11.43
CA ILE A 198 11.01 8.27 11.93
C ILE A 198 10.32 7.35 12.94
N GLY A 199 9.57 7.92 13.88
CA GLY A 199 8.84 7.20 14.93
C GLY A 199 7.91 6.14 14.33
N ILE A 200 7.10 6.51 13.33
CA ILE A 200 6.13 5.61 12.72
C ILE A 200 6.80 4.67 11.70
N ASN A 201 7.51 5.21 10.71
CA ASN A 201 7.96 4.44 9.54
C ASN A 201 9.14 3.50 9.84
N LEU A 202 9.94 3.80 10.87
CA LEU A 202 11.14 3.04 11.21
C LEU A 202 11.04 2.46 12.62
N THR A 203 10.88 3.32 13.64
CA THR A 203 10.95 2.88 15.04
C THR A 203 9.80 1.95 15.41
N GLY A 204 8.57 2.23 14.96
CA GLY A 204 7.42 1.37 15.23
C GLY A 204 7.58 -0.05 14.67
N GLY A 205 7.93 -0.16 13.37
CA GLY A 205 8.21 -1.44 12.72
C GLY A 205 9.38 -2.19 13.38
N PHE A 206 10.43 -1.48 13.82
CA PHE A 206 11.51 -2.05 14.62
C PHE A 206 11.01 -2.62 15.95
N LYS A 207 10.24 -1.86 16.72
CA LYS A 207 9.76 -2.29 18.03
C LYS A 207 8.86 -3.52 17.92
N LEU A 208 7.96 -3.56 16.95
CA LEU A 208 7.11 -4.72 16.70
C LEU A 208 7.93 -5.93 16.23
N SER A 209 8.87 -5.74 15.29
CA SER A 209 9.77 -6.82 14.85
C SER A 209 10.56 -7.41 16.02
N ARG A 210 11.08 -6.56 16.91
CA ARG A 210 11.79 -6.98 18.13
C ARG A 210 10.90 -7.81 19.06
N ALA A 211 9.61 -7.53 19.12
CA ALA A 211 8.66 -8.28 19.96
C ALA A 211 8.27 -9.64 19.36
N VAL A 212 8.17 -9.76 18.03
CA VAL A 212 7.78 -11.02 17.36
C VAL A 212 8.93 -11.99 17.15
N VAL A 213 10.16 -11.50 16.95
CA VAL A 213 11.34 -12.32 16.64
C VAL A 213 11.59 -13.44 17.67
N PRO A 214 11.48 -13.23 19.00
CA PRO A 214 11.64 -14.30 19.98
C PRO A 214 10.69 -15.49 19.74
N LEU A 215 9.45 -15.24 19.33
CA LEU A 215 8.47 -16.30 19.04
C LEU A 215 8.83 -17.07 17.77
N MET A 216 9.28 -16.36 16.72
CA MET A 216 9.77 -16.98 15.49
C MET A 216 11.04 -17.82 15.73
N LEU A 217 11.95 -17.35 16.59
CA LEU A 217 13.15 -18.09 16.98
C LEU A 217 12.81 -19.35 17.77
N ALA A 218 11.85 -19.28 18.69
CA ALA A 218 11.37 -20.45 19.41
C ALA A 218 10.72 -21.49 18.48
N ALA A 219 10.04 -21.04 17.42
CA ALA A 219 9.47 -21.90 16.39
C ALA A 219 10.51 -22.44 15.38
N GLY A 220 11.71 -21.86 15.32
CA GLY A 220 12.73 -22.19 14.33
C GLY A 220 12.38 -21.77 12.89
N SER A 221 11.41 -20.87 12.74
CA SER A 221 10.91 -20.41 11.44
C SER A 221 10.20 -19.06 11.58
N GLY A 222 10.32 -18.20 10.56
CA GLY A 222 9.50 -17.00 10.48
C GLY A 222 9.83 -16.16 9.24
N ALA A 223 8.86 -15.36 8.79
CA ALA A 223 9.04 -14.45 7.66
C ALA A 223 8.60 -13.02 8.00
N ILE A 224 9.51 -12.06 7.86
CA ILE A 224 9.20 -10.63 8.01
C ILE A 224 9.33 -9.97 6.64
N VAL A 225 8.29 -9.24 6.24
CA VAL A 225 8.31 -8.37 5.07
C VAL A 225 8.07 -6.94 5.51
N ASN A 226 9.07 -6.09 5.28
CA ASN A 226 8.97 -4.66 5.53
C ASN A 226 8.56 -3.93 4.24
N VAL A 227 7.72 -2.90 4.36
CA VAL A 227 7.42 -2.01 3.23
C VAL A 227 8.31 -0.77 3.31
N THR A 228 9.33 -0.74 2.45
CA THR A 228 10.14 0.46 2.23
C THR A 228 9.46 1.39 1.21
N SER A 229 10.19 1.97 0.26
CA SER A 229 9.71 2.82 -0.83
C SER A 229 10.77 2.90 -1.93
N GLU A 230 10.41 3.40 -3.10
CA GLU A 230 11.38 3.96 -4.05
C GLU A 230 12.28 5.00 -3.37
N ALA A 231 11.74 5.79 -2.44
CA ALA A 231 12.52 6.71 -1.59
C ALA A 231 13.51 6.02 -0.63
N GLY A 232 13.44 4.70 -0.49
CA GLY A 232 14.47 3.90 0.18
C GLY A 232 15.61 3.49 -0.77
N LEU A 233 15.36 3.48 -2.07
CA LEU A 233 16.33 3.12 -3.11
C LEU A 233 17.06 4.36 -3.65
N ARG A 234 16.38 5.52 -3.65
CA ARG A 234 16.89 6.78 -4.19
C ARG A 234 16.51 7.98 -3.31
N GLY A 235 17.23 9.08 -3.48
CA GLY A 235 17.07 10.30 -2.66
C GLY A 235 16.11 11.35 -3.23
N ASN A 236 15.42 11.06 -4.33
CA ASN A 236 14.64 12.06 -5.09
C ASN A 236 13.15 11.71 -5.25
N ALA A 237 12.62 10.78 -4.45
CA ALA A 237 11.18 10.43 -4.47
C ALA A 237 10.34 11.14 -3.40
N SER A 238 10.95 11.69 -2.34
CA SER A 238 10.23 12.29 -1.21
C SER A 238 11.10 13.31 -0.47
N GLY A 239 10.61 13.88 0.64
CA GLY A 239 11.39 14.74 1.52
C GLY A 239 12.43 13.98 2.35
N ASN A 240 13.15 14.71 3.19
CA ASN A 240 14.30 14.16 3.92
C ASN A 240 13.88 13.12 4.97
N ALA A 241 12.86 13.43 5.79
CA ALA A 241 12.43 12.54 6.87
C ALA A 241 11.93 11.20 6.33
N TYR A 242 11.11 11.22 5.26
CA TYR A 242 10.59 9.99 4.66
C TYR A 242 11.71 9.18 4.01
N THR A 243 12.56 9.82 3.21
CA THR A 243 13.70 9.18 2.53
C THR A 243 14.62 8.48 3.54
N VAL A 244 14.99 9.16 4.63
CA VAL A 244 15.83 8.58 5.69
C VAL A 244 15.12 7.41 6.36
N SER A 245 13.83 7.55 6.70
CA SER A 245 13.07 6.47 7.34
C SER A 245 13.07 5.20 6.51
N LYS A 246 12.90 5.32 5.18
CA LYS A 246 12.81 4.20 4.24
C LYS A 246 14.17 3.58 3.92
N HIS A 247 15.26 4.36 3.91
CA HIS A 247 16.62 3.83 3.91
C HIS A 247 16.93 3.07 5.22
N GLY A 248 16.47 3.59 6.37
CA GLY A 248 16.59 2.92 7.67
C GLY A 248 15.92 1.54 7.68
N VAL A 249 14.73 1.41 7.06
CA VAL A 249 14.04 0.13 6.90
C VAL A 249 14.86 -0.87 6.09
N ILE A 250 15.59 -0.43 5.05
CA ILE A 250 16.50 -1.31 4.28
C ILE A 250 17.66 -1.78 5.14
N GLY A 251 18.27 -0.88 5.92
CA GLY A 251 19.33 -1.22 6.86
C GLY A 251 18.87 -2.26 7.88
N LEU A 252 17.70 -2.04 8.50
CA LEU A 252 17.08 -2.98 9.44
C LEU A 252 16.82 -4.34 8.78
N THR A 253 16.26 -4.35 7.56
CA THR A 253 15.97 -5.57 6.80
C THR A 253 17.21 -6.42 6.58
N ARG A 254 18.28 -5.82 6.04
CA ARG A 254 19.53 -6.54 5.75
C ARG A 254 20.24 -7.03 7.02
N SER A 255 20.25 -6.20 8.06
CA SER A 255 20.85 -6.58 9.34
C SER A 255 20.12 -7.76 9.99
N ALA A 256 18.79 -7.69 10.09
CA ALA A 256 18.00 -8.77 10.66
C ALA A 256 18.09 -10.08 9.84
N ALA A 257 18.08 -9.97 8.51
CA ALA A 257 18.25 -11.11 7.60
C ALA A 257 19.57 -11.87 7.88
N PHE A 258 20.67 -11.13 8.02
CA PHE A 258 21.97 -11.71 8.34
C PHE A 258 22.01 -12.34 9.74
N MET A 259 21.48 -11.63 10.74
CA MET A 259 21.55 -12.04 12.15
C MET A 259 20.73 -13.28 12.48
N TYR A 260 19.56 -13.45 11.83
CA TYR A 260 18.60 -14.50 12.16
C TYR A 260 18.42 -15.58 11.09
N GLY A 261 19.08 -15.42 9.93
CA GLY A 261 19.05 -16.41 8.84
C GLY A 261 19.43 -17.83 9.27
N PRO A 262 20.53 -18.05 10.02
CA PRO A 262 20.91 -19.38 10.51
C PRO A 262 19.86 -20.05 11.42
N GLN A 263 18.94 -19.27 11.99
CA GLN A 263 17.87 -19.74 12.88
C GLN A 263 16.52 -19.91 12.14
N GLY A 264 16.52 -19.88 10.80
CA GLY A 264 15.34 -20.15 9.98
C GLY A 264 14.44 -18.94 9.71
N LEU A 265 14.87 -17.73 10.09
CA LEU A 265 14.10 -16.51 9.83
C LEU A 265 14.52 -15.89 8.49
N ARG A 266 13.53 -15.39 7.76
CA ARG A 266 13.73 -14.59 6.55
C ARG A 266 13.21 -13.18 6.78
N VAL A 267 14.02 -12.18 6.44
CA VAL A 267 13.63 -10.77 6.51
C VAL A 267 13.89 -10.12 5.16
N ASN A 268 12.83 -9.67 4.49
CA ASN A 268 12.90 -9.03 3.18
C ASN A 268 12.14 -7.71 3.20
N ALA A 269 12.31 -6.92 2.14
CA ALA A 269 11.51 -5.71 1.95
C ALA A 269 10.93 -5.63 0.54
N VAL A 270 9.74 -5.06 0.44
CA VAL A 270 9.18 -4.58 -0.82
C VAL A 270 9.37 -3.08 -0.87
N ALA A 271 9.82 -2.56 -2.01
CA ALA A 271 10.01 -1.13 -2.28
C ALA A 271 8.98 -0.67 -3.32
N PRO A 272 7.80 -0.17 -2.90
CA PRO A 272 6.78 0.30 -3.82
C PRO A 272 7.21 1.56 -4.58
N GLY A 273 6.76 1.67 -5.83
CA GLY A 273 6.70 2.94 -6.56
C GLY A 273 5.43 3.72 -6.23
N GLY A 274 4.85 4.42 -7.21
CA GLY A 274 3.54 5.03 -7.05
C GLY A 274 2.45 3.97 -6.87
N VAL A 275 1.64 4.08 -5.81
CA VAL A 275 0.54 3.14 -5.50
C VAL A 275 -0.72 3.89 -5.09
N ALA A 276 -1.87 3.46 -5.59
CA ALA A 276 -3.18 3.99 -5.19
C ALA A 276 -3.59 3.46 -3.80
N THR A 277 -3.01 4.01 -2.73
CA THR A 277 -3.20 3.51 -1.35
C THR A 277 -4.09 4.38 -0.47
N GLY A 278 -4.42 5.59 -0.94
CA GLY A 278 -5.09 6.58 -0.10
C GLY A 278 -4.23 7.00 1.11
N ILE A 279 -2.90 6.85 1.06
CA ILE A 279 -2.01 7.38 2.11
C ILE A 279 -2.16 8.91 2.19
N PRO A 280 -2.36 9.49 3.39
CA PRO A 280 -2.49 10.94 3.52
C PRO A 280 -1.28 11.69 2.98
N MET A 281 -1.55 12.78 2.25
CA MET A 281 -0.55 13.75 1.83
C MET A 281 -0.55 14.93 2.80
N SER A 282 0.61 15.58 2.97
CA SER A 282 0.67 16.81 3.79
C SER A 282 -0.27 17.87 3.22
N ALA A 283 -1.02 18.55 4.10
CA ALA A 283 -1.85 19.69 3.73
C ALA A 283 -1.01 20.92 3.35
N HIS A 284 0.25 20.95 3.78
CA HIS A 284 1.19 22.04 3.56
C HIS A 284 2.53 21.47 3.08
N PRO A 285 2.61 21.00 1.82
CA PRO A 285 3.88 20.50 1.27
C PRO A 285 4.87 21.66 1.08
N SER A 286 6.17 21.39 1.27
CA SER A 286 7.22 22.37 0.99
C SER A 286 7.16 22.80 -0.47
N VAL A 287 7.10 24.12 -0.70
CA VAL A 287 7.09 24.71 -2.05
C VAL A 287 8.41 24.41 -2.76
N ALA A 288 9.54 24.59 -2.06
CA ALA A 288 10.87 24.36 -2.62
C ALA A 288 11.09 22.87 -2.94
N GLY A 289 10.72 21.99 -2.01
CA GLY A 289 10.81 20.54 -2.19
C GLY A 289 9.95 20.05 -3.35
N SER A 290 8.67 20.44 -3.37
CA SER A 290 7.73 20.06 -4.42
C SER A 290 8.19 20.52 -5.80
N ALA A 291 8.65 21.77 -5.93
CA ALA A 291 9.18 22.29 -7.19
C ALA A 291 10.41 21.51 -7.67
N ARG A 292 11.29 21.10 -6.75
CA ARG A 292 12.50 20.34 -7.08
C ARG A 292 12.21 18.91 -7.51
N LEU A 293 11.20 18.28 -6.91
CA LEU A 293 10.81 16.89 -7.15
C LEU A 293 9.85 16.70 -8.33
N ALA A 294 9.10 17.74 -8.70
CA ALA A 294 8.11 17.70 -9.79
C ALA A 294 8.60 17.02 -11.08
N PRO A 295 9.79 17.35 -11.64
CA PRO A 295 10.28 16.69 -12.86
C PRO A 295 10.49 15.18 -12.70
N PHE A 296 10.85 14.71 -11.50
CA PHE A 296 11.03 13.28 -11.24
C PHE A 296 9.69 12.57 -11.01
N GLN A 297 8.72 13.26 -10.38
CA GLN A 297 7.37 12.73 -10.22
C GLN A 297 6.66 12.54 -11.58
N GLN A 298 6.98 13.36 -12.59
CA GLN A 298 6.49 13.16 -13.96
C GLN A 298 7.02 11.88 -14.62
N ALA A 299 8.13 11.32 -14.13
CA ALA A 299 8.68 10.05 -14.62
C ALA A 299 8.11 8.81 -13.91
N ILE A 300 7.17 8.99 -12.96
CA ILE A 300 6.48 7.88 -12.31
C ILE A 300 5.75 7.05 -13.39
N PRO A 301 6.04 5.74 -13.52
CA PRO A 301 5.25 4.84 -14.36
C PRO A 301 3.80 4.79 -13.91
N THR A 302 2.94 4.12 -14.68
CA THR A 302 1.56 3.88 -14.25
C THR A 302 1.52 3.30 -12.84
N ILE A 303 0.82 3.99 -11.94
CA ILE A 303 0.79 3.60 -10.53
C ILE A 303 0.14 2.21 -10.36
N ALA A 304 0.59 1.46 -9.36
CA ALA A 304 0.05 0.16 -9.04
C ALA A 304 -1.20 0.26 -8.13
N THR A 305 -2.01 -0.79 -8.12
CA THR A 305 -3.05 -0.96 -7.09
C THR A 305 -2.44 -1.62 -5.85
N ALA A 306 -3.12 -1.51 -4.71
CA ALA A 306 -2.67 -2.12 -3.46
C ALA A 306 -2.53 -3.66 -3.57
N GLU A 307 -3.40 -4.31 -4.35
CA GLU A 307 -3.42 -5.77 -4.55
C GLU A 307 -2.17 -6.26 -5.30
N LYS A 308 -1.64 -5.46 -6.23
CA LYS A 308 -0.36 -5.77 -6.89
C LYS A 308 0.79 -5.81 -5.89
N LEU A 309 0.79 -4.93 -4.89
CA LEU A 309 1.81 -4.93 -3.83
C LEU A 309 1.59 -6.06 -2.82
N ALA A 310 0.32 -6.34 -2.47
CA ALA A 310 -0.04 -7.48 -1.64
C ALA A 310 0.45 -8.80 -2.26
N ALA A 311 0.44 -8.93 -3.59
CA ALA A 311 1.02 -10.08 -4.29
C ALA A 311 2.52 -10.27 -4.01
N SER A 312 3.31 -9.18 -4.08
CA SER A 312 4.74 -9.22 -3.76
C SER A 312 4.99 -9.55 -2.28
N ILE A 313 4.21 -8.94 -1.38
CA ILE A 313 4.35 -9.14 0.07
C ILE A 313 4.02 -10.58 0.46
N THR A 314 2.88 -11.11 0.00
CA THR A 314 2.46 -12.49 0.29
C THR A 314 3.41 -13.53 -0.30
N PHE A 315 3.94 -13.30 -1.51
CA PHE A 315 5.01 -14.15 -2.05
C PHE A 315 6.21 -14.22 -1.09
N LEU A 316 6.73 -13.07 -0.65
CA LEU A 316 7.89 -13.02 0.24
C LEU A 316 7.60 -13.59 1.65
N LEU A 317 6.36 -13.51 2.13
CA LEU A 317 5.94 -14.15 3.39
C LEU A 317 5.78 -15.66 3.28
N SER A 318 5.49 -16.18 2.08
CA SER A 318 5.17 -17.59 1.85
C SER A 318 6.39 -18.51 1.80
N ASP A 319 6.13 -19.82 1.72
CA ASP A 319 7.16 -20.84 1.56
C ASP A 319 7.75 -20.87 0.15
N ASP A 320 7.13 -20.18 -0.82
CA ASP A 320 7.69 -20.04 -2.18
C ASP A 320 8.96 -19.16 -2.19
N ALA A 321 9.15 -18.32 -1.16
CA ALA A 321 10.31 -17.46 -0.99
C ALA A 321 11.39 -18.06 -0.07
N VAL A 322 11.44 -19.39 0.06
CA VAL A 322 12.29 -20.13 1.02
C VAL A 322 13.78 -19.78 0.95
N ASN A 323 14.31 -19.42 -0.22
CA ASN A 323 15.72 -19.05 -0.42
C ASN A 323 15.93 -17.54 -0.64
N ILE A 324 14.95 -16.70 -0.28
CA ILE A 324 15.05 -15.25 -0.40
C ILE A 324 15.14 -14.65 1.01
N ASN A 325 16.29 -14.05 1.32
CA ASN A 325 16.55 -13.41 2.61
C ASN A 325 17.45 -12.18 2.43
N GLY A 326 17.08 -11.04 3.03
CA GLY A 326 17.77 -9.76 2.91
C GLY A 326 17.50 -9.01 1.60
N ALA A 327 16.58 -9.51 0.77
CA ALA A 327 16.26 -8.91 -0.51
C ALA A 327 15.46 -7.62 -0.33
N ILE A 328 15.78 -6.61 -1.15
CA ILE A 328 14.97 -5.41 -1.32
C ILE A 328 14.37 -5.51 -2.72
N LEU A 329 13.08 -5.78 -2.82
CA LEU A 329 12.37 -6.03 -4.08
C LEU A 329 11.66 -4.75 -4.55
N PRO A 330 12.14 -4.08 -5.61
CA PRO A 330 11.38 -3.03 -6.26
C PRO A 330 10.08 -3.60 -6.82
N SER A 331 8.95 -2.98 -6.44
CA SER A 331 7.62 -3.25 -6.99
C SER A 331 7.03 -1.91 -7.42
N ASP A 332 7.61 -1.36 -8.49
CA ASP A 332 7.55 0.06 -8.82
C ASP A 332 7.30 0.34 -10.31
N GLY A 333 6.96 -0.69 -11.09
CA GLY A 333 6.76 -0.56 -12.53
C GLY A 333 8.03 -0.18 -13.30
N GLY A 334 9.22 -0.42 -12.75
CA GLY A 334 10.50 -0.07 -13.37
C GLY A 334 10.92 1.38 -13.12
N TRP A 335 10.32 2.06 -12.14
CA TRP A 335 10.69 3.44 -11.81
C TRP A 335 12.16 3.57 -11.36
N SER A 336 12.62 2.63 -10.53
CA SER A 336 13.97 2.59 -9.95
C SER A 336 15.12 2.30 -10.93
N VAL A 337 14.84 2.12 -12.23
CA VAL A 337 15.86 1.88 -13.27
C VAL A 337 15.87 2.92 -14.39
N GLN A 338 15.02 3.95 -14.29
CA GLN A 338 15.02 5.10 -15.22
C GLN A 338 16.06 6.15 -14.85
#